data_AF-A0A6B3UHZ8-F1
#
_entry.id   AF-A0A6B3UHZ8-F1
#
_cell.length_a   1.000
_cell.length_b   1.000
_cell.length_c   1.000
_cell.angle_alpha   90.00
_cell.angle_beta   90.00
_cell.angle_gamma   90.00
#
_symmetry.space_group_name_H-M   'P 1'
#
loop_
_entity.id
_entity.type
_entity.pdbx_description
1 polymer ?
#
loop_
_entity_poly.entity_id
_entity_poly.type
_entity_poly.pdbx_seq_one_letter_code
_entity_poly.pdbx_strand_id
1 'polypeptide(L)'
;MNPLKHPSAFGFRKGIEFSVTPTGRLLDVAVDAAARGAPGVYVAWLEPRGAALKVGAAATSVWDCWAHALKLMEACDGGEALCGDAWSDRAALVQAAAGQKVGVWWKTACCGRIDYAEEEGFAPVSLAEAEERFLSWYYHPVFGRAPVERGLPEILATD
;
A
#
# COMPACT_ATOMS: atom_id res chain seq x y z
N MET A 1 8.01 -11.29 18.87
CA MET A 1 7.67 -10.34 17.79
C MET A 1 6.57 -9.45 18.31
N ASN A 2 6.75 -8.12 18.24
CA ASN A 2 5.65 -7.20 18.50
C ASN A 2 4.57 -7.40 17.42
N PRO A 3 3.28 -7.36 17.75
CA PRO A 3 2.23 -7.42 16.75
C PRO A 3 2.37 -6.22 15.79
N LEU A 4 2.21 -6.45 14.49
CA LEU A 4 2.21 -5.38 13.49
C LEU A 4 1.16 -4.33 13.88
N LYS A 5 1.58 -3.07 14.01
CA LYS A 5 0.67 -1.96 14.29
C LYS A 5 -0.18 -1.71 13.05
N HIS A 6 -1.48 -1.49 13.25
CA HIS A 6 -2.39 -1.12 12.16
C HIS A 6 -2.02 0.26 11.58
N PRO A 7 -2.17 0.55 10.26
CA PRO A 7 -1.79 1.83 9.67
C PRO A 7 -2.38 3.08 10.35
N SER A 8 -3.58 2.97 10.93
CA SER A 8 -4.19 4.08 11.70
C SER A 8 -3.38 4.48 12.93
N ALA A 9 -2.58 3.59 13.51
CA ALA A 9 -1.67 3.91 14.61
C ALA A 9 -0.54 4.85 14.17
N PHE A 10 -0.26 4.90 12.86
CA PHE A 10 0.75 5.75 12.24
C PHE A 10 0.15 7.02 11.59
N GLY A 11 -1.10 7.35 11.93
CA GLY A 11 -1.80 8.53 11.40
C GLY A 11 -2.32 8.39 9.97
N PHE A 12 -2.34 7.17 9.41
CA PHE A 12 -2.97 6.93 8.11
C PHE A 12 -4.49 6.97 8.25
N ARG A 13 -5.16 7.50 7.23
CA ARG A 13 -6.62 7.47 7.10
C ARG A 13 -7.05 6.52 6.00
N LYS A 14 -8.21 5.89 6.15
CA LYS A 14 -8.75 4.99 5.12
C LYS A 14 -9.17 5.82 3.90
N GLY A 15 -8.63 5.48 2.73
CA GLY A 15 -8.88 6.20 1.47
C GLY A 15 -9.67 5.41 0.45
N ILE A 16 -9.43 4.11 0.38
CA ILE A 16 -10.17 3.19 -0.50
C ILE A 16 -10.53 1.97 0.33
N GLU A 17 -11.71 1.44 0.09
CA GLU A 17 -12.17 0.21 0.72
C GLU A 17 -12.84 -0.65 -0.35
N PHE A 18 -12.57 -1.94 -0.34
CA PHE A 18 -13.24 -2.90 -1.21
C PHE A 18 -13.20 -4.28 -0.60
N SER A 19 -14.13 -5.13 -1.02
CA SER A 19 -14.19 -6.54 -0.65
C SER A 19 -13.81 -7.39 -1.86
N VAL A 20 -13.07 -8.48 -1.63
CA VAL A 20 -12.78 -9.47 -2.68
C VAL A 20 -13.54 -10.75 -2.33
N THR A 21 -14.40 -11.20 -3.23
CA THR A 21 -15.15 -12.45 -3.08
C THR A 21 -14.21 -13.68 -3.11
N PRO A 22 -14.65 -14.87 -2.67
CA PRO A 22 -13.88 -16.09 -2.80
C PRO A 22 -13.52 -16.45 -4.25
N THR A 23 -14.28 -15.94 -5.23
CA THR A 23 -14.04 -16.13 -6.67
C THR A 23 -13.18 -15.02 -7.29
N GLY A 24 -12.66 -14.09 -6.47
CA GLY A 24 -11.75 -13.03 -6.92
C GLY A 24 -12.43 -11.79 -7.51
N ARG A 25 -13.76 -11.71 -7.47
CA ARG A 25 -14.51 -10.51 -7.90
C ARG A 25 -14.49 -9.44 -6.82
N LEU A 26 -14.44 -8.17 -7.23
CA LEU A 26 -14.63 -7.01 -6.36
C LEU A 26 -16.10 -6.80 -5.97
N LEU A 27 -16.30 -6.34 -4.73
CA LEU A 27 -17.56 -5.83 -4.18
C LEU A 27 -17.29 -4.59 -3.32
N ASP A 28 -18.35 -3.82 -3.05
CA ASP A 28 -18.38 -2.75 -2.04
C ASP A 28 -17.25 -1.72 -2.17
N VAL A 29 -16.90 -1.35 -3.41
CA VAL A 29 -15.84 -0.37 -3.66
C VAL A 29 -16.30 1.01 -3.18
N ALA A 30 -15.65 1.51 -2.14
CA ALA A 30 -15.85 2.84 -1.59
C ALA A 30 -14.54 3.65 -1.65
N VAL A 31 -14.64 4.92 -1.98
CA VAL A 31 -13.49 5.82 -2.17
C VAL A 31 -13.75 7.12 -1.42
N ASP A 32 -12.88 7.45 -0.49
CA ASP A 32 -12.87 8.73 0.18
C ASP A 32 -12.46 9.83 -0.81
N ALA A 33 -13.17 10.97 -0.78
CA ALA A 33 -12.92 12.07 -1.72
C ALA A 33 -11.50 12.63 -1.60
N ALA A 34 -10.91 12.64 -0.40
CA ALA A 34 -9.57 13.17 -0.19
C ALA A 34 -8.49 12.26 -0.82
N ALA A 35 -8.75 10.96 -0.97
CA ALA A 35 -7.80 10.01 -1.58
C ALA A 35 -7.56 10.26 -3.09
N ARG A 36 -8.39 11.13 -3.70
CA ARG A 36 -8.30 11.51 -5.13
C ARG A 36 -7.39 12.71 -5.39
N GLY A 37 -6.99 13.46 -4.36
CA GLY A 37 -6.53 14.84 -4.55
C GLY A 37 -5.10 15.15 -4.14
N ALA A 38 -4.34 14.19 -3.59
CA ALA A 38 -3.00 14.50 -3.07
C ALA A 38 -2.02 13.32 -3.21
N PRO A 39 -0.73 13.62 -3.49
CA PRO A 39 0.32 12.63 -3.41
C PRO A 39 0.46 12.15 -1.97
N GLY A 40 1.03 10.96 -1.80
CA GLY A 40 1.17 10.40 -0.48
C GLY A 40 1.72 8.99 -0.47
N VAL A 41 1.82 8.43 0.72
CA VAL A 41 2.19 7.04 0.93
C VAL A 41 0.94 6.27 1.35
N TYR A 42 0.81 5.05 0.87
CA TYR A 42 -0.31 4.18 1.20
C TYR A 42 0.15 2.79 1.64
N VAL A 43 -0.72 2.16 2.42
CA VAL A 43 -0.63 0.76 2.86
C VAL A 43 -1.99 0.11 2.57
N ALA A 44 -2.01 -0.87 1.69
CA ALA A 44 -3.16 -1.76 1.53
C ALA A 44 -3.11 -2.83 2.60
N TRP A 45 -4.20 -2.95 3.36
CA TRP A 45 -4.27 -3.73 4.58
C TRP A 45 -5.45 -4.70 4.54
N LEU A 46 -5.21 -5.96 4.89
CA LEU A 46 -6.24 -6.99 5.05
C LEU A 46 -6.92 -6.87 6.40
N GLU A 47 -8.24 -6.73 6.38
CA GLU A 47 -9.07 -6.74 7.57
C GLU A 47 -9.86 -8.06 7.68
N PRO A 48 -10.03 -8.62 8.90
CA PRO A 48 -9.42 -8.22 10.17
C PRO A 48 -8.03 -8.85 10.41
N ARG A 49 -7.52 -9.63 9.44
CA ARG A 49 -6.34 -10.49 9.60
C ARG A 49 -5.06 -9.76 9.98
N GLY A 50 -4.94 -8.47 9.65
CA GLY A 50 -3.84 -7.65 10.11
C GLY A 50 -2.55 -7.86 9.32
N ALA A 51 -2.62 -7.84 7.99
CA ALA A 51 -1.46 -8.00 7.11
C ALA A 51 -1.45 -6.93 6.00
N ALA A 52 -0.28 -6.41 5.67
CA ALA A 52 -0.11 -5.51 4.53
C ALA A 52 -0.03 -6.32 3.23
N LEU A 53 -0.83 -5.94 2.24
CA LEU A 53 -0.80 -6.49 0.89
C LEU A 53 0.25 -5.81 0.03
N LYS A 54 0.26 -4.47 0.08
CA LYS A 54 1.11 -3.61 -0.72
C LYS A 54 1.36 -2.31 0.02
N VAL A 55 2.57 -1.81 -0.11
CA VAL A 55 2.98 -0.47 0.32
C VAL A 55 3.45 0.28 -0.93
N GLY A 56 3.18 1.58 -1.02
CA GLY A 56 3.65 2.37 -2.14
C GLY A 56 3.54 3.88 -1.92
N ALA A 57 4.35 4.64 -2.65
CA ALA A 57 4.17 6.07 -2.83
C ALA A 57 3.34 6.37 -4.09
N ALA A 58 2.49 7.39 -4.01
CA ALA A 58 1.68 7.91 -5.11
C ALA A 58 2.13 9.34 -5.43
N ALA A 59 2.56 9.57 -6.68
CA ALA A 59 3.04 10.87 -7.15
C ALA A 59 1.91 11.88 -7.42
N THR A 60 0.69 11.42 -7.70
CA THR A 60 -0.49 12.27 -7.96
C THR A 60 -1.57 12.06 -6.91
N SER A 61 -2.09 10.83 -6.82
CA SER A 61 -3.06 10.44 -5.83
C SER A 61 -3.06 8.93 -5.63
N VAL A 62 -3.45 8.49 -4.43
CA VAL A 62 -3.63 7.06 -4.14
C VAL A 62 -4.72 6.47 -5.04
N TRP A 63 -5.76 7.25 -5.35
CA TRP A 63 -6.78 6.84 -6.30
C TRP A 63 -6.21 6.55 -7.69
N ASP A 64 -5.33 7.38 -8.25
CA ASP A 64 -4.79 7.12 -9.60
C ASP A 64 -3.97 5.82 -9.65
N CYS A 65 -3.21 5.54 -8.60
CA CYS A 65 -2.46 4.29 -8.47
C CYS A 65 -3.40 3.07 -8.39
N TRP A 66 -4.49 3.18 -7.63
CA TRP A 66 -5.39 2.06 -7.37
C TRP A 66 -6.52 1.90 -8.38
N ALA A 67 -6.96 2.97 -9.03
CA ALA A 67 -8.04 2.94 -10.02
C ALA A 67 -7.70 1.97 -11.16
N HIS A 68 -6.43 1.90 -11.56
CA HIS A 68 -5.98 0.92 -12.54
C HIS A 68 -6.03 -0.51 -11.97
N ALA A 69 -5.49 -0.75 -10.77
CA ALA A 69 -5.53 -2.07 -10.14
C ALA A 69 -6.96 -2.59 -9.90
N LEU A 70 -7.89 -1.70 -9.51
CA LEU A 70 -9.30 -2.02 -9.34
C LEU A 70 -9.94 -2.38 -10.68
N LYS A 71 -9.73 -1.57 -11.73
CA LYS A 71 -10.19 -1.87 -13.09
C LYS A 71 -9.64 -3.20 -13.63
N LEU A 72 -8.39 -3.52 -13.32
CA LEU A 72 -7.77 -4.79 -13.68
C LEU A 72 -8.45 -5.98 -12.99
N MET A 73 -8.84 -5.83 -11.72
CA MET A 73 -9.61 -6.86 -11.01
C MET A 73 -11.02 -7.05 -11.58
N GLU A 74 -11.62 -5.98 -12.13
CA GLU A 74 -12.91 -6.06 -12.83
C GLU A 74 -12.80 -6.63 -14.25
N ALA A 75 -11.61 -6.61 -14.86
CA ALA A 75 -11.39 -7.15 -16.19
C ALA A 75 -11.50 -8.70 -16.20
N CYS A 76 -12.26 -9.23 -17.17
CA CYS A 76 -12.27 -10.64 -17.51
C CYS A 76 -11.00 -11.03 -18.27
N ASP A 77 -10.57 -12.30 -18.17
CA ASP A 77 -9.49 -12.84 -18.99
C ASP A 77 -9.77 -12.55 -20.48
N GLY A 78 -8.89 -11.77 -21.13
CA GLY A 78 -9.04 -11.36 -22.53
C GLY A 78 -9.27 -9.86 -22.79
N GLY A 79 -9.34 -9.01 -21.76
CA GLY A 79 -9.19 -7.57 -21.93
C GLY A 79 -7.78 -7.19 -22.40
N GLU A 80 -7.65 -6.10 -23.17
CA GLU A 80 -6.44 -5.57 -23.84
C GLU A 80 -5.12 -5.97 -23.18
N ALA A 81 -4.09 -6.27 -23.97
CA ALA A 81 -2.77 -6.71 -23.53
C ALA A 81 -2.12 -5.74 -22.52
N LEU A 82 -2.46 -5.89 -21.24
CA LEU A 82 -1.88 -5.12 -20.16
C LEU A 82 -0.52 -5.73 -19.83
N CYS A 83 0.47 -4.87 -19.53
CA CYS A 83 1.84 -5.26 -19.25
C CYS A 83 1.90 -6.38 -18.18
N GLY A 84 2.76 -7.38 -18.39
CA GLY A 84 2.79 -8.63 -17.60
C GLY A 84 2.95 -8.45 -16.07
N ASP A 85 3.59 -7.36 -15.65
CA ASP A 85 3.76 -7.04 -14.22
C ASP A 85 2.43 -6.69 -13.54
N ALA A 86 1.50 -6.04 -14.26
CA ALA A 86 0.20 -5.63 -13.73
C ALA A 86 -0.76 -6.82 -13.51
N TRP A 87 -0.66 -7.87 -14.33
CA TRP A 87 -1.43 -9.11 -14.18
C TRP A 87 -0.93 -9.98 -13.01
N SER A 88 0.37 -9.97 -12.75
CA SER A 88 0.96 -10.72 -11.63
C SER A 88 0.52 -10.13 -10.28
N ASP A 89 0.52 -8.79 -10.17
CA ASP A 89 -0.02 -8.08 -9.00
C ASP A 89 -1.52 -8.38 -8.79
N ARG A 90 -2.32 -8.49 -9.87
CA ARG A 90 -3.74 -8.88 -9.79
C ARG A 90 -3.91 -10.28 -9.22
N ALA A 91 -3.18 -11.27 -9.73
CA ALA A 91 -3.31 -12.66 -9.28
C ALA A 91 -2.92 -12.81 -7.80
N ALA A 92 -1.82 -12.18 -7.39
CA ALA A 92 -1.37 -12.16 -6.00
C ALA A 92 -2.38 -11.46 -5.07
N LEU A 93 -2.93 -10.31 -5.49
CA LEU A 93 -3.96 -9.59 -4.75
C LEU A 93 -5.23 -10.43 -4.59
N VAL A 94 -5.73 -11.04 -5.68
CA VAL A 94 -6.90 -11.92 -5.63
C VAL A 94 -6.66 -13.10 -4.70
N GLN A 95 -5.52 -13.77 -4.82
CA GLN A 95 -5.20 -14.93 -3.98
C GLN A 95 -5.09 -14.55 -2.49
N ALA A 96 -4.44 -13.43 -2.17
CA ALA A 96 -4.23 -12.99 -0.79
C ALA A 96 -5.50 -12.44 -0.14
N ALA A 97 -6.34 -11.75 -0.90
CA ALA A 97 -7.53 -11.06 -0.42
C ALA A 97 -8.84 -11.84 -0.61
N ALA A 98 -8.85 -13.00 -1.27
CA ALA A 98 -10.06 -13.79 -1.50
C ALA A 98 -10.86 -14.01 -0.21
N GLY A 99 -12.14 -13.63 -0.26
CA GLY A 99 -13.08 -13.68 0.87
C GLY A 99 -12.85 -12.63 1.96
N GLN A 100 -12.03 -11.61 1.71
CA GLN A 100 -11.61 -10.63 2.70
C GLN A 100 -11.86 -9.20 2.24
N LYS A 101 -11.81 -8.30 3.23
CA LYS A 101 -11.93 -6.86 3.05
C LYS A 101 -10.55 -6.23 3.00
N VAL A 102 -10.34 -5.32 2.06
CA VAL A 102 -9.11 -4.57 1.89
C VAL A 102 -9.38 -3.10 2.17
N GLY A 103 -8.59 -2.52 3.05
CA GLY A 103 -8.52 -1.07 3.26
C GLY A 103 -7.21 -0.53 2.71
N VAL A 104 -7.27 0.43 1.78
CA VAL A 104 -6.10 1.23 1.39
C VAL A 104 -6.05 2.44 2.30
N TRP A 105 -5.10 2.41 3.23
CA TRP A 105 -4.84 3.48 4.19
C TRP A 105 -3.78 4.39 3.62
N TRP A 106 -3.95 5.70 3.75
CA TRP A 106 -3.02 6.67 3.17
C TRP A 106 -2.83 7.90 4.04
N LYS A 107 -1.73 8.60 3.81
CA LYS A 107 -1.49 9.94 4.30
C LYS A 107 -0.70 10.74 3.26
N THR A 108 -0.81 12.06 3.31
CA THR A 108 0.03 12.93 2.50
C THR A 108 1.48 12.81 2.95
N ALA A 109 2.41 12.73 2.00
CA ALA A 109 3.83 12.80 2.31
C ALA A 109 4.17 14.27 2.60
N CYS A 110 4.20 14.64 3.88
CA CYS A 110 4.55 15.99 4.31
C CYS A 110 6.06 16.09 4.47
N CYS A 111 6.67 17.20 4.04
CA CYS A 111 8.08 17.49 4.31
C CYS A 111 8.29 17.66 5.81
N GLY A 112 9.09 16.80 6.45
CA GLY A 112 9.76 17.20 7.68
C GLY A 112 10.10 16.13 8.71
N ARG A 113 9.49 14.93 8.72
CA ARG A 113 9.84 13.79 9.63
C ARG A 113 8.90 12.59 9.46
N ILE A 114 9.40 11.39 9.81
CA ILE A 114 8.59 10.17 9.99
C ILE A 114 8.63 9.79 11.48
N ASP A 115 7.78 10.39 12.30
CA ASP A 115 7.88 10.26 13.78
C ASP A 115 7.74 8.81 14.27
N TYR A 116 6.92 7.99 13.61
CA TYR A 116 6.81 6.58 13.97
C TYR A 116 8.01 5.73 13.55
N ALA A 117 8.83 6.18 12.59
CA ALA A 117 10.07 5.48 12.28
C ALA A 117 11.07 5.69 13.43
N GLU A 118 11.10 6.87 14.04
CA GLU A 118 11.90 7.16 15.24
C GLU A 118 11.47 6.28 16.44
N GLU A 119 10.16 6.10 16.66
CA GLU A 119 9.64 5.18 17.68
C GLU A 119 10.10 3.73 17.48
N GLU A 120 10.35 3.32 16.23
CA GLU A 120 10.85 1.99 15.88
C GLU A 120 12.40 1.95 15.81
N GLY A 121 13.09 3.07 16.12
CA GLY A 121 14.55 3.17 16.21
C GLY A 121 15.26 3.66 14.94
N PHE A 122 14.56 4.31 14.02
CA PHE A 122 15.08 4.73 12.71
C PHE A 122 15.32 6.24 12.63
N ALA A 123 16.32 6.67 11.83
CA ALA A 123 16.63 8.08 11.63
C ALA A 123 15.55 8.79 10.77
N PRO A 124 15.21 10.06 11.07
CA PRO A 124 14.18 10.79 10.35
C PRO A 124 14.67 11.28 8.98
N VAL A 125 14.05 10.80 7.91
CA VAL A 125 14.17 11.39 6.56
C VAL A 125 12.80 11.42 5.92
N SER A 126 12.47 12.53 5.26
CA SER A 126 11.12 12.78 4.74
C SER A 126 11.11 12.94 3.22
N LEU A 127 10.93 11.82 2.53
CA LEU A 127 10.48 11.75 1.14
C LEU A 127 9.48 10.59 1.04
N ALA A 128 8.45 10.68 0.19
CA ALA A 128 7.44 9.62 0.03
C ALA A 128 8.07 8.25 -0.24
N GLU A 129 9.16 8.22 -1.01
CA GLU A 129 9.93 7.01 -1.31
C GLU A 129 10.69 6.45 -0.10
N ALA A 130 11.22 7.32 0.77
CA ALA A 130 11.91 6.88 1.99
C ALA A 130 10.92 6.22 2.97
N GLU A 131 9.74 6.82 3.09
CA GLU A 131 8.65 6.30 3.91
C GLU A 131 8.06 5.00 3.34
N GLU A 132 7.87 4.89 2.02
CA GLU A 132 7.51 3.64 1.35
C GLU A 132 8.53 2.53 1.66
N ARG A 133 9.83 2.82 1.58
CA ARG A 133 10.89 1.84 1.86
C ARG A 133 10.87 1.37 3.30
N PHE A 134 10.74 2.30 4.25
CA PHE A 134 10.62 1.96 5.67
C PHE A 134 9.40 1.06 5.92
N LEU A 135 8.22 1.46 5.43
CA LEU A 135 6.99 0.71 5.63
C LEU A 135 7.01 -0.65 4.92
N SER A 136 7.67 -0.76 3.77
CA SER A 136 7.86 -2.04 3.06
C SER A 136 8.74 -2.99 3.86
N TRP A 137 9.78 -2.47 4.52
CA TRP A 137 10.60 -3.24 5.46
C TRP A 137 9.79 -3.63 6.72
N TYR A 138 9.07 -2.68 7.33
CA TYR A 138 8.31 -2.92 8.56
C TYR A 138 7.18 -3.93 8.38
N TYR A 139 6.37 -3.75 7.33
CA TYR A 139 5.17 -4.56 7.11
C TYR A 139 5.39 -5.82 6.30
N HIS A 140 6.49 -5.93 5.56
CA HIS A 140 6.76 -7.05 4.65
C HIS A 140 5.54 -7.39 3.74
N PRO A 141 5.12 -6.47 2.85
CA PRO A 141 3.90 -6.64 2.07
C PRO A 141 3.95 -7.89 1.19
N VAL A 142 2.79 -8.51 0.99
CA VAL A 142 2.64 -9.75 0.20
C VAL A 142 3.10 -9.58 -1.25
N PHE A 143 2.89 -8.41 -1.86
CA PHE A 143 3.34 -8.11 -3.23
C PHE A 143 3.71 -6.63 -3.41
N GLY A 144 4.39 -6.33 -4.51
CA GLY A 144 5.04 -5.04 -4.75
C GLY A 144 6.57 -5.15 -4.67
N ARG A 145 7.25 -4.02 -4.47
CA ARG A 145 8.71 -4.02 -4.40
C ARG A 145 9.18 -4.85 -3.20
N ALA A 146 10.02 -5.85 -3.46
CA ALA A 146 10.66 -6.62 -2.40
C ALA A 146 11.45 -5.67 -1.48
N PRO A 147 11.46 -5.90 -0.16
CA PRO A 147 12.36 -5.16 0.72
C PRO A 147 13.80 -5.35 0.22
N VAL A 148 14.58 -4.28 0.20
CA VAL A 148 15.98 -4.38 -0.20
C VAL A 148 16.69 -5.27 0.83
N GLU A 149 17.09 -6.48 0.43
CA GLU A 149 17.56 -7.57 1.32
C GLU A 149 18.91 -7.31 2.04
N ARG A 150 19.47 -6.10 1.98
CA ARG A 150 20.72 -5.78 2.69
C ARG A 150 20.69 -4.39 3.28
N GLY A 151 20.66 -4.38 4.61
CA GLY A 151 20.62 -3.18 5.42
C GLY A 151 19.29 -2.46 5.30
N LEU A 152 18.94 -1.72 6.35
CA LEU A 152 18.29 -0.44 6.14
C LEU A 152 18.90 0.18 4.88
N PRO A 153 18.10 0.60 3.88
CA PRO A 153 18.57 1.62 2.98
C PRO A 153 19.45 2.60 3.72
N GLU A 154 20.57 3.01 3.14
CA GLU A 154 21.16 4.30 3.45
C GLU A 154 20.10 5.38 3.09
N ILE A 155 19.04 5.47 3.90
CA ILE A 155 18.24 6.65 4.19
C ILE A 155 19.01 7.43 5.28
N LEU A 156 20.31 7.17 5.42
CA LEU A 156 21.21 7.78 6.37
C LEU A 156 22.14 8.68 5.57
N ALA A 157 22.03 9.98 5.87
CA ALA A 157 22.87 11.07 5.38
C ALA A 157 22.77 11.36 3.87
N THR A 158 22.01 12.39 3.53
CA THR A 158 22.48 13.33 2.49
C THR A 158 23.10 14.50 3.24
N ASP A 159 24.36 14.81 2.90
CA ASP A 159 25.06 16.02 3.34
C ASP A 159 24.30 17.30 2.96
#